data_AF-A0AAI8T5H4-F1
#
_entry.id   AF-A0AAI8T5H4-F1
#
_cell.length_a   1.000
_cell.length_b   1.000
_cell.length_c   1.000
_cell.angle_alpha   90.00
_cell.angle_beta   90.00
_cell.angle_gamma   90.00
#
_symmetry.space_group_name_H-M   'P 1'
#
loop_
_entity.id
_entity.type
_entity.pdbx_description
1 polymer ?
#
loop_
_entity_poly.entity_id
_entity_poly.type
_entity_poly.pdbx_seq_one_letter_code
_entity_poly.pdbx_strand_id
1 'polypeptide(L)'
;MTTPSSEVALSPWKDGLVPMVHCPECHALYRDVHRPCPVCQHQMQPDAFPELHGCVVAPRYTLPGAAPYTIFVLLGLMRNEWERPLTDSAGISGRVSQRLVIVILFWTAFEVLMERFFEAAFADDPESKELRRTPNIGQRLDRVYRDRWGKTFWDDLADTGYPEVARHLQTVQHRRNAFIHGNAEAIDDALVASTIASLLDVQLAWIALFNKRCTGRQNKIPVWAFEPKP
;
A
#
# COMPACT_ATOMS: atom_id res chain seq x y z
N MET A 1 36.73 -22.45 0.82
CA MET A 1 36.35 -21.01 0.82
C MET A 1 34.99 -20.91 0.17
N THR A 2 33.94 -20.86 0.98
CA THR A 2 32.55 -20.70 0.54
C THR A 2 32.30 -19.21 0.34
N THR A 3 32.08 -18.79 -0.90
CA THR A 3 31.57 -17.46 -1.24
C THR A 3 30.20 -17.26 -0.60
N PRO A 4 29.95 -16.17 0.14
CA PRO A 4 28.60 -15.88 0.61
C PRO A 4 27.75 -15.57 -0.61
N SER A 5 26.61 -16.26 -0.71
CA SER A 5 25.56 -15.97 -1.68
C SER A 5 25.22 -14.48 -1.54
N SER A 6 25.39 -13.70 -2.61
CA SER A 6 25.00 -12.29 -2.59
C SER A 6 23.49 -12.24 -2.36
N GLU A 7 23.07 -11.88 -1.15
CA GLU A 7 21.71 -11.39 -0.94
C GLU A 7 21.52 -10.22 -1.91
N VAL A 8 20.65 -10.42 -2.90
CA VAL A 8 20.27 -9.36 -3.82
C VAL A 8 19.59 -8.32 -2.95
N ALA A 9 20.29 -7.22 -2.66
CA ALA A 9 19.73 -6.12 -1.89
C ALA A 9 18.53 -5.58 -2.67
N LEU A 10 17.33 -5.84 -2.14
CA LEU A 10 16.08 -5.37 -2.73
C LEU A 10 16.11 -3.83 -2.76
N SER A 11 15.86 -3.27 -3.93
CA SER A 11 15.71 -1.83 -4.09
C SER A 11 14.32 -1.45 -3.63
N PRO A 12 14.16 -0.56 -2.62
CA PRO A 12 12.83 -0.12 -2.16
C PRO A 12 12.03 0.60 -3.26
N TRP A 13 12.66 0.97 -4.38
CA TRP A 13 12.01 1.63 -5.51
C TRP A 13 11.63 0.67 -6.65
N LYS A 14 12.44 -0.37 -6.90
CA LYS A 14 12.12 -1.39 -7.91
C LYS A 14 11.23 -2.49 -7.34
N ASP A 15 11.52 -2.91 -6.11
CA ASP A 15 10.85 -4.01 -5.43
C ASP A 15 9.75 -3.51 -4.49
N GLY A 16 9.79 -2.22 -4.11
CA GLY A 16 8.77 -1.63 -3.24
C GLY A 16 7.43 -1.39 -3.92
N LEU A 17 7.35 -1.27 -5.25
CA LEU A 17 6.08 -1.24 -5.95
C LEU A 17 5.64 -2.67 -6.25
N VAL A 18 4.63 -3.12 -5.52
CA VAL A 18 4.08 -4.46 -5.72
C VAL A 18 3.05 -4.38 -6.84
N PRO A 19 3.26 -5.04 -7.99
CA PRO A 19 2.19 -5.18 -8.97
C PRO A 19 1.07 -5.99 -8.30
N MET A 20 -0.13 -5.43 -8.32
CA MET A 20 -1.31 -6.05 -7.71
C MET A 20 -2.37 -6.19 -8.77
N VAL A 21 -2.89 -7.40 -8.93
CA VAL A 21 -4.06 -7.69 -9.74
C VAL A 21 -5.18 -8.19 -8.86
N HIS A 22 -6.41 -7.92 -9.27
CA HIS A 22 -7.57 -8.45 -8.60
C HIS A 22 -7.90 -9.87 -9.09
N CYS A 23 -8.27 -10.74 -8.16
CA CYS A 23 -8.86 -12.03 -8.48
C CYS A 23 -10.29 -11.81 -8.98
N PRO A 24 -10.67 -12.36 -10.15
CA PRO A 24 -12.01 -12.19 -10.68
C PRO A 24 -13.08 -12.84 -9.78
N GLU A 25 -12.74 -13.92 -9.08
CA GLU A 25 -13.71 -14.70 -8.27
C GLU A 25 -13.97 -14.13 -6.87
N CYS A 26 -12.90 -13.72 -6.18
CA CYS A 26 -13.00 -13.32 -4.77
C CYS A 26 -12.53 -11.89 -4.48
N HIS A 27 -12.09 -11.18 -5.53
CA HIS A 27 -11.56 -9.82 -5.48
C HIS A 27 -10.27 -9.62 -4.69
N ALA A 28 -9.63 -10.71 -4.26
CA ALA A 28 -8.35 -10.67 -3.58
C ALA A 28 -7.23 -10.08 -4.43
N LEU A 29 -6.31 -9.42 -3.76
CA LEU A 29 -5.09 -8.85 -4.31
C LEU A 29 -3.98 -9.90 -4.30
N TYR A 30 -3.31 -10.06 -5.43
CA TYR A 30 -2.16 -10.95 -5.52
C TYR A 30 -1.18 -10.49 -6.60
N ARG A 31 0.05 -10.99 -6.49
CA ARG A 31 1.23 -10.43 -7.18
C ARG A 31 1.60 -11.16 -8.46
N ASP A 32 1.29 -12.45 -8.49
CA ASP A 32 1.78 -13.38 -9.49
C ASP A 32 0.59 -14.12 -10.10
N VAL A 33 0.28 -13.77 -11.36
CA VAL A 33 -0.80 -14.36 -12.14
C VAL A 33 -0.56 -15.83 -12.46
N HIS A 34 0.68 -16.29 -12.37
CA HIS A 34 1.04 -17.69 -12.58
C HIS A 34 0.74 -18.55 -11.35
N ARG A 35 0.56 -17.94 -10.18
CA ARG A 35 0.18 -18.64 -8.96
C ARG A 35 -1.34 -18.57 -8.72
N PRO A 36 -1.92 -19.61 -8.10
CA PRO A 36 -3.30 -19.55 -7.64
C PRO A 36 -3.54 -18.39 -6.69
N CYS A 37 -4.74 -17.82 -6.75
CA CYS A 37 -5.16 -16.78 -5.82
C CYS A 37 -4.97 -17.25 -4.36
N PRO A 38 -4.33 -16.44 -3.49
CA PRO A 38 -4.02 -16.85 -2.11
C PRO A 38 -5.27 -17.02 -1.23
N VAL A 39 -6.44 -16.51 -1.68
CA VAL A 39 -7.70 -16.59 -0.93
C VAL A 39 -8.59 -17.73 -1.44
N CYS A 40 -8.91 -17.75 -2.74
CA CYS A 40 -9.84 -18.73 -3.31
C CYS A 40 -9.19 -19.82 -4.17
N GLN A 41 -7.86 -19.82 -4.33
CA GLN A 41 -7.11 -20.77 -5.16
C GLN A 41 -7.48 -20.77 -6.65
N HIS A 42 -8.22 -19.77 -7.12
CA HIS A 42 -8.50 -19.60 -8.55
C HIS A 42 -7.21 -19.33 -9.34
N GLN A 43 -7.01 -20.08 -10.41
CA GLN A 43 -5.89 -19.94 -11.34
C GLN A 43 -6.30 -19.07 -12.53
N MET A 44 -5.58 -17.96 -12.76
CA MET A 44 -5.82 -17.12 -13.95
C MET A 44 -5.55 -17.91 -15.22
N GLN A 45 -6.42 -17.73 -16.21
CA GLN A 45 -6.20 -18.19 -17.57
C GLN A 45 -5.66 -17.03 -18.42
N PRO A 46 -4.71 -17.29 -19.32
CA PRO A 46 -4.22 -16.26 -20.25
C PRO A 46 -5.28 -15.88 -21.28
N ASP A 47 -5.14 -14.70 -21.87
CA ASP A 47 -6.02 -14.23 -22.95
C ASP A 47 -5.90 -15.18 -24.14
N ALA A 48 -7.04 -15.70 -24.64
CA ALA A 48 -7.06 -16.54 -25.83
C ALA A 48 -6.66 -15.72 -27.06
N PHE A 49 -5.49 -16.01 -27.63
CA PHE A 49 -5.09 -15.49 -28.93
C PHE A 49 -5.19 -16.59 -29.99
N PRO A 50 -5.69 -16.28 -31.20
CA PRO A 50 -5.56 -17.19 -32.32
C PRO A 50 -4.07 -17.43 -32.60
N GLU A 51 -3.66 -18.69 -32.71
CA GLU A 51 -2.30 -19.09 -33.07
C GLU A 51 -1.91 -18.45 -34.41
N LEU A 52 -1.09 -17.39 -34.39
CA LEU A 52 -0.43 -16.92 -35.59
C LEU A 52 0.84 -17.74 -35.80
N HIS A 53 0.81 -18.61 -36.81
CA HIS A 53 1.98 -19.21 -37.45
C HIS A 53 2.89 -20.09 -36.56
N GLY A 54 2.34 -20.93 -35.69
CA GLY A 54 3.09 -21.99 -35.02
C GLY A 54 4.21 -21.53 -34.06
N CYS A 55 4.28 -20.23 -33.77
CA CYS A 55 5.15 -19.69 -32.73
C CYS A 55 4.44 -19.78 -31.38
N VAL A 56 5.06 -20.45 -30.41
CA VAL A 56 4.63 -20.42 -29.00
C VAL A 56 4.91 -19.02 -28.46
N VAL A 57 3.92 -18.15 -28.54
CA VAL A 57 4.00 -16.82 -27.92
C VAL A 57 3.79 -17.00 -26.41
N ALA A 58 4.63 -16.35 -25.60
CA ALA A 58 4.45 -16.35 -24.15
C ALA A 58 3.03 -15.91 -23.78
N PRO A 59 2.35 -16.60 -22.84
CA PRO A 59 0.97 -16.27 -22.46
C PRO A 59 0.87 -14.80 -22.02
N ARG A 60 -0.08 -14.07 -22.60
CA ARG A 60 -0.38 -12.68 -22.25
C ARG A 60 -1.56 -12.63 -21.30
N TYR A 61 -1.48 -11.74 -20.33
CA TYR A 61 -2.52 -11.47 -19.35
C TYR A 61 -2.83 -9.97 -19.38
N THR A 62 -4.06 -9.60 -19.71
CA THR A 62 -4.55 -8.22 -19.64
C THR A 62 -5.47 -8.09 -18.44
N LEU A 63 -4.96 -7.52 -17.34
CA LEU A 63 -5.66 -7.52 -16.06
C LEU A 63 -5.78 -6.12 -15.48
N PRO A 64 -6.90 -5.80 -14.80
CA PRO A 64 -7.02 -4.54 -14.08
C PRO A 64 -6.01 -4.51 -12.93
N GLY A 65 -5.15 -3.50 -12.94
CA GLY A 65 -4.27 -3.20 -11.81
C GLY A 65 -5.10 -2.76 -10.61
N ALA A 66 -4.75 -3.24 -9.42
CA ALA A 66 -5.46 -2.94 -8.18
C ALA A 66 -4.91 -1.69 -7.46
N ALA A 67 -3.68 -1.27 -7.78
CA ALA A 67 -3.13 -0.02 -7.29
C ALA A 67 -3.72 1.16 -8.11
N PRO A 68 -4.29 2.19 -7.46
CA PRO A 68 -4.65 3.43 -8.16
C PRO A 68 -3.42 4.08 -8.79
N TYR A 69 -3.58 4.72 -9.95
CA TYR A 69 -2.49 5.44 -10.63
C TYR A 69 -1.78 6.46 -9.72
N THR A 70 -2.53 7.11 -8.81
CA THR A 70 -2.01 8.04 -7.80
C THR A 70 -0.87 7.44 -6.96
N ILE A 71 -0.91 6.15 -6.64
CA ILE A 71 0.16 5.48 -5.88
C ILE A 71 1.47 5.50 -6.65
N PHE A 72 1.42 5.22 -7.96
CA PHE A 72 2.60 5.24 -8.82
C PHE A 72 3.20 6.65 -8.91
N VAL A 73 2.35 7.68 -8.99
CA VAL A 73 2.78 9.08 -9.00
C VAL A 73 3.47 9.45 -7.67
N LEU A 74 2.85 9.12 -6.53
CA LEU A 74 3.41 9.42 -5.20
C LEU A 74 4.74 8.71 -4.96
N LEU A 75 4.85 7.44 -5.36
CA LEU A 75 6.11 6.69 -5.30
C LEU A 75 7.18 7.29 -6.21
N GLY A 76 6.81 7.73 -7.41
CA GLY A 76 7.71 8.44 -8.33
C GLY A 76 8.22 9.76 -7.74
N LEU A 77 7.35 10.54 -7.09
CA LEU A 77 7.74 11.77 -6.40
C LEU A 77 8.69 11.50 -5.22
N MET A 78 8.40 10.49 -4.41
CA MET A 78 9.29 10.08 -3.31
C MET A 78 10.67 9.66 -3.82
N ARG A 79 10.71 8.92 -4.93
CA ARG A 79 11.96 8.49 -5.56
C ARG A 79 12.75 9.69 -6.08
N ASN A 80 12.10 10.61 -6.77
CA ASN A 80 12.75 11.81 -7.28
C ASN A 80 13.33 12.66 -6.15
N GLU A 81 12.62 12.80 -5.03
CA GLU A 81 13.11 13.52 -3.85
C GLU A 81 14.27 12.79 -3.16
N TRP A 82 14.25 11.45 -3.17
CA TRP A 82 15.36 10.64 -2.66
C TRP A 82 16.63 10.78 -3.50
N GLU A 83 16.48 10.81 -4.82
CA GLU A 83 17.58 10.97 -5.78
C GLU A 83 18.08 12.42 -5.88
N ARG A 84 17.31 13.40 -5.37
CA ARG A 84 17.68 14.81 -5.37
C ARG A 84 18.98 15.06 -4.59
N PRO A 85 19.95 15.82 -5.16
CA PRO A 85 21.12 16.27 -4.44
C PRO A 85 20.75 17.09 -3.20
N LEU A 86 21.42 16.81 -2.08
CA LEU A 86 21.26 17.58 -0.85
C LEU A 86 22.12 18.84 -0.92
N THR A 87 21.63 19.93 -0.34
CA THR A 87 22.45 21.13 -0.17
C THR A 87 23.38 20.95 1.03
N ASP A 88 24.65 21.33 0.85
CA ASP A 88 25.63 21.33 1.93
C ASP A 88 25.14 22.23 3.05
N SER A 89 24.77 21.60 4.16
CA SER A 89 24.31 22.27 5.37
C SER A 89 25.14 21.77 6.54
N ALA A 90 26.43 22.04 6.45
CA ALA A 90 27.36 21.75 7.54
C ALA A 90 26.94 22.49 8.82
N GLY A 91 26.77 21.75 9.93
CA GLY A 91 27.04 22.28 11.26
C GLY A 91 25.87 22.64 12.19
N ILE A 92 24.62 22.22 11.95
CA ILE A 92 23.51 22.51 12.90
C ILE A 92 22.81 21.21 13.32
N SER A 93 23.09 20.77 14.55
CA SER A 93 22.40 19.64 15.19
C SER A 93 20.95 20.03 15.50
N GLY A 94 19.99 19.12 15.28
CA GLY A 94 18.54 19.39 15.48
C GLY A 94 17.84 20.01 14.26
N ARG A 95 18.13 19.55 13.04
CA ARG A 95 17.47 20.08 11.83
C ARG A 95 16.35 19.17 11.33
N VAL A 96 15.31 19.83 10.83
CA VAL A 96 14.31 19.25 9.91
C VAL A 96 15.02 18.53 8.77
N SER A 97 14.58 17.32 8.44
CA SER A 97 15.12 16.63 7.26
C SER A 97 14.90 17.45 6.00
N GLN A 98 15.94 17.59 5.16
CA GLN A 98 15.80 18.16 3.82
C GLN A 98 14.88 17.32 2.92
N ARG A 99 14.62 16.06 3.31
CA ARG A 99 13.77 15.10 2.61
C ARG A 99 12.48 14.80 3.36
N LEU A 100 12.04 15.69 4.27
CA LEU A 100 10.80 15.52 5.04
C LEU A 100 9.59 15.21 4.15
N VAL A 101 9.58 15.75 2.91
CA VAL A 101 8.53 15.56 1.92
C VAL A 101 8.28 14.08 1.63
N ILE A 102 9.31 13.22 1.73
CA ILE A 102 9.15 11.77 1.57
C ILE A 102 8.18 11.19 2.60
N VAL A 103 8.27 11.61 3.87
CA VAL A 103 7.37 11.13 4.93
C VAL A 103 5.94 11.63 4.71
N ILE A 104 5.79 12.86 4.21
CA ILE A 104 4.47 13.41 3.86
C ILE A 104 3.85 12.65 2.70
N LEU A 105 4.59 12.46 1.60
CA LEU A 105 4.14 11.70 0.43
C LEU A 105 3.83 10.24 0.78
N PHE A 106 4.64 9.62 1.63
CA PHE A 106 4.41 8.27 2.13
C PHE A 106 3.07 8.18 2.88
N TRP A 107 2.82 9.10 3.80
CA TRP A 107 1.57 9.13 4.55
C TRP A 107 0.36 9.35 3.62
N THR A 108 0.49 10.24 2.64
CA THR A 108 -0.54 10.44 1.61
C THR A 108 -0.77 9.19 0.77
N ALA A 109 0.29 8.46 0.40
CA ALA A 109 0.14 7.19 -0.32
C ALA A 109 -0.59 6.14 0.53
N PHE A 110 -0.25 6.05 1.82
CA PHE A 110 -0.94 5.21 2.78
C PHE A 110 -2.43 5.59 2.94
N GLU A 111 -2.75 6.89 2.99
CA GLU A 111 -4.13 7.40 3.00
C GLU A 111 -4.93 6.91 1.79
N VAL A 112 -4.37 7.02 0.59
CA VAL A 112 -5.00 6.56 -0.66
C VAL A 112 -5.24 5.04 -0.63
N LEU A 113 -4.28 4.24 -0.15
CA LEU A 113 -4.44 2.80 0.01
C LEU A 113 -5.55 2.46 1.01
N MET A 114 -5.60 3.17 2.14
CA MET A 114 -6.62 2.93 3.15
C MET A 114 -8.01 3.40 2.72
N GLU A 115 -8.11 4.45 1.91
CA GLU A 115 -9.38 4.85 1.30
C GLU A 115 -9.95 3.71 0.45
N ARG A 116 -9.13 3.10 -0.42
CA ARG A 116 -9.54 1.93 -1.21
C ARG A 116 -9.90 0.73 -0.34
N PHE A 117 -9.17 0.51 0.74
CA PHE A 117 -9.52 -0.52 1.72
C PHE A 117 -10.92 -0.30 2.29
N PHE A 118 -11.23 0.93 2.73
CA PHE A 118 -12.53 1.26 3.31
C PHE A 118 -13.66 1.20 2.27
N GLU A 119 -13.44 1.69 1.05
CA GLU A 119 -14.40 1.52 -0.05
C GLU A 119 -14.72 0.04 -0.30
N ALA A 120 -13.70 -0.82 -0.34
CA ALA A 120 -13.87 -2.26 -0.52
C ALA A 120 -14.60 -2.95 0.65
N ALA A 121 -14.21 -2.58 1.87
CA ALA A 121 -14.76 -3.15 3.10
C ALA A 121 -16.25 -2.82 3.28
N PHE A 122 -16.67 -1.64 2.81
CA PHE A 122 -18.03 -1.11 2.96
C PHE A 122 -18.80 -1.04 1.64
N ALA A 123 -18.34 -1.72 0.58
CA ALA A 123 -19.05 -1.76 -0.71
C ALA A 123 -20.51 -2.25 -0.58
N ASP A 124 -20.81 -3.08 0.43
CA ASP A 124 -22.17 -3.58 0.72
C ASP A 124 -23.05 -2.56 1.48
N ASP A 125 -22.45 -1.50 2.02
CA ASP A 125 -23.12 -0.41 2.74
C ASP A 125 -22.59 0.96 2.28
N PRO A 126 -22.85 1.36 1.02
CA PRO A 126 -22.37 2.62 0.44
C PRO A 126 -22.99 3.87 1.09
N GLU A 127 -24.05 3.68 1.88
CA GLU A 127 -24.73 4.70 2.69
C GLU A 127 -24.16 4.82 4.10
N SER A 128 -23.09 4.08 4.43
CA SER A 128 -22.51 4.04 5.77
C SER A 128 -22.32 5.44 6.35
N LYS A 129 -23.18 5.74 7.32
CA LYS A 129 -23.19 6.87 8.27
C LYS A 129 -21.78 7.33 8.61
N GLU A 130 -21.01 6.34 9.01
CA GLU A 130 -19.75 6.47 9.73
C GLU A 130 -18.59 6.81 8.80
N LEU A 131 -18.56 6.25 7.58
CA LEU A 131 -17.55 6.58 6.57
C LEU A 131 -17.68 8.01 6.06
N ARG A 132 -18.91 8.46 5.79
CA ARG A 132 -19.17 9.84 5.31
C ARG A 132 -18.91 10.89 6.40
N ARG A 133 -19.19 10.56 7.67
CA ARG A 133 -18.98 11.47 8.82
C ARG A 133 -17.54 11.62 9.27
N THR A 134 -16.66 10.72 8.83
CA THR A 134 -15.29 10.65 9.31
C THR A 134 -14.32 10.82 8.14
N PRO A 135 -14.05 12.04 7.66
CA PRO A 135 -13.19 12.26 6.49
C PRO A 135 -11.71 12.00 6.78
N ASN A 136 -11.28 12.09 8.05
CA ASN A 136 -9.89 11.92 8.44
C ASN A 136 -9.52 10.43 8.57
N ILE A 137 -8.46 10.01 7.89
CA ILE A 137 -8.00 8.61 7.93
C ILE A 137 -7.67 8.13 9.34
N GLY A 138 -7.07 8.98 10.18
CA GLY A 138 -6.68 8.60 11.54
C GLY A 138 -7.91 8.23 12.37
N GLN A 139 -8.99 9.00 12.26
CA GLN A 139 -10.25 8.68 12.91
C GLN A 139 -10.91 7.41 12.32
N ARG A 140 -10.76 7.16 11.01
CA ARG A 140 -11.24 5.91 10.38
C ARG A 140 -10.49 4.69 10.90
N LEU A 141 -9.16 4.77 11.03
CA LEU A 141 -8.32 3.69 11.57
C LEU A 141 -8.63 3.35 13.02
N ASP A 142 -8.96 4.36 13.83
CA ASP A 142 -9.19 4.15 15.26
C ASP A 142 -10.64 3.79 15.61
N ARG A 143 -11.62 4.49 15.02
CA ARG A 143 -13.05 4.36 15.35
C ARG A 143 -13.77 3.45 14.38
N VAL A 144 -13.85 3.85 13.10
CA VAL A 144 -14.61 3.12 12.07
C VAL A 144 -14.13 1.67 11.94
N TYR A 145 -12.81 1.47 11.98
CA TYR A 145 -12.22 0.13 11.94
C TYR A 145 -12.65 -0.71 13.15
N ARG A 146 -12.55 -0.13 14.35
CA ARG A 146 -12.89 -0.82 15.60
C ARG A 146 -14.37 -1.15 15.68
N ASP A 147 -15.23 -0.23 15.29
CA ASP A 147 -16.68 -0.42 15.29
C ASP A 147 -17.07 -1.55 14.32
N ARG A 148 -16.40 -1.64 13.17
CA ARG A 148 -16.69 -2.66 12.15
C ARG A 148 -16.21 -4.06 12.50
N TRP A 149 -15.02 -4.20 13.09
CA TRP A 149 -14.35 -5.49 13.28
C TRP A 149 -14.05 -5.86 14.74
N GLY A 150 -14.43 -5.02 15.71
CA GLY A 150 -14.19 -5.25 17.14
C GLY A 150 -12.72 -5.22 17.56
N LYS A 151 -11.81 -4.75 16.67
CA LYS A 151 -10.36 -4.74 16.87
C LYS A 151 -9.76 -3.45 16.32
N THR A 152 -8.61 -3.03 16.84
CA THR A 152 -7.91 -1.88 16.25
C THR A 152 -7.19 -2.29 14.96
N PHE A 153 -7.00 -1.33 14.05
CA PHE A 153 -6.21 -1.52 12.84
C PHE A 153 -4.79 -2.04 13.15
N TRP A 154 -4.16 -1.49 14.18
CA TRP A 154 -2.81 -1.84 14.62
C TRP A 154 -2.71 -3.29 15.08
N ASP A 155 -3.66 -3.74 15.89
CA ASP A 155 -3.68 -5.11 16.36
C ASP A 155 -3.98 -6.09 15.21
N ASP A 156 -4.77 -5.68 14.22
CA ASP A 156 -5.07 -6.55 13.08
C ASP A 156 -3.87 -6.71 12.13
N LEU A 157 -3.06 -5.65 11.98
CA LEU A 157 -1.75 -5.74 11.30
C LEU A 157 -0.79 -6.69 12.04
N ALA A 158 -0.71 -6.58 13.37
CA ALA A 158 0.13 -7.45 14.18
C ALA A 158 -0.27 -8.93 14.04
N ASP A 159 -1.57 -9.24 14.14
CA ASP A 159 -2.09 -10.60 13.94
C ASP A 159 -1.85 -11.15 12.53
N THR A 160 -1.75 -10.27 11.54
CA THR A 160 -1.49 -10.65 10.15
C THR A 160 0.01 -10.85 9.88
N GLY A 161 0.86 -10.73 10.92
CA GLY A 161 2.30 -10.98 10.85
C GLY A 161 3.15 -9.73 10.62
N TYR A 162 2.57 -8.52 10.75
CA TYR A 162 3.26 -7.25 10.47
C TYR A 162 3.30 -6.29 11.68
N PRO A 163 3.79 -6.72 12.88
CA PRO A 163 3.86 -5.85 14.05
C PRO A 163 4.84 -4.68 13.85
N GLU A 164 5.94 -4.90 13.13
CA GLU A 164 6.93 -3.87 12.81
C GLU A 164 6.34 -2.75 11.95
N VAL A 165 5.53 -3.12 10.95
CA VAL A 165 4.81 -2.16 10.10
C VAL A 165 3.81 -1.35 10.92
N ALA A 166 3.07 -2.00 11.84
CA ALA A 166 2.15 -1.30 12.72
C ALA A 166 2.88 -0.24 13.57
N ARG A 167 4.01 -0.60 14.19
CA ARG A 167 4.83 0.34 14.97
C ARG A 167 5.39 1.46 14.12
N HIS A 168 5.85 1.16 12.91
CA HIS A 168 6.38 2.17 12.00
C HIS A 168 5.30 3.17 11.58
N LEU A 169 4.12 2.70 11.16
CA LEU A 169 2.99 3.56 10.78
C LEU A 169 2.50 4.43 11.93
N GLN A 170 2.44 3.90 13.16
CA GLN A 170 2.13 4.69 14.37
C GLN A 170 3.17 5.79 14.60
N THR A 171 4.46 5.46 14.41
CA THR A 171 5.56 6.43 14.54
C THR A 171 5.43 7.54 13.50
N VAL A 172 5.21 7.18 12.23
CA VAL A 172 4.99 8.13 11.15
C VAL A 172 3.79 9.03 11.46
N GLN A 173 2.64 8.47 11.85
CA GLN A 173 1.44 9.23 12.19
C GLN A 173 1.73 10.24 13.32
N HIS A 174 2.35 9.78 14.40
CA HIS A 174 2.68 10.61 15.56
C HIS A 174 3.62 11.77 15.19
N ARG A 175 4.71 11.45 14.49
CA ARG A 175 5.76 12.42 14.10
C ARG A 175 5.25 13.42 13.06
N ARG A 176 4.46 12.97 12.09
CA ARG A 176 3.80 13.84 11.09
C ARG A 176 2.77 14.77 11.75
N ASN A 177 2.01 14.30 12.72
CA ASN A 177 1.10 15.17 13.48
C ASN A 177 1.87 16.21 14.30
N ALA A 178 2.95 15.82 14.98
CA ALA A 178 3.80 16.76 15.69
C ALA A 178 4.40 17.83 14.77
N PHE A 179 4.82 17.44 13.56
CA PHE A 179 5.28 18.38 12.52
C PHE A 179 4.21 19.38 12.11
N ILE A 180 2.99 18.92 11.84
CA ILE A 180 1.85 19.80 11.50
C ILE A 180 1.52 20.77 12.63
N HIS A 181 1.72 20.35 13.89
CA HIS A 181 1.52 21.19 15.07
C HIS A 181 2.72 22.09 15.44
N GLY A 182 3.70 22.23 14.54
CA GLY A 182 4.79 23.20 14.66
C GLY A 182 6.11 22.65 15.17
N ASN A 183 6.22 21.35 15.49
CA ASN A 183 7.50 20.73 15.79
C ASN A 183 8.22 20.34 14.49
N ALA A 184 8.96 21.30 13.93
CA ALA A 184 9.66 21.11 12.66
C ALA A 184 10.65 19.92 12.69
N GLU A 185 11.27 19.65 13.85
CA GLU A 185 12.25 18.56 14.04
C GLU A 185 11.61 17.18 14.20
N ALA A 186 10.27 17.09 14.23
CA ALA A 186 9.58 15.81 14.35
C ALA A 186 9.82 14.89 13.13
N ILE A 187 10.17 15.44 11.97
CA ILE A 187 10.57 14.63 10.81
C ILE A 187 12.06 14.81 10.57
N ASP A 188 12.84 13.87 11.09
CA ASP A 188 14.30 13.78 10.96
C ASP A 188 14.71 12.77 9.88
N ASP A 189 16.00 12.76 9.54
CA ASP A 189 16.56 11.87 8.52
C ASP A 189 16.42 10.39 8.90
N ALA A 190 16.40 10.08 10.21
CA ALA A 190 16.16 8.73 10.71
C ALA A 190 14.74 8.25 10.36
N LEU A 191 13.72 9.09 10.56
CA LEU A 191 12.35 8.77 10.15
C LEU A 191 12.28 8.58 8.63
N VAL A 192 12.86 9.49 7.84
CA VAL A 192 12.91 9.38 6.37
C VAL A 192 13.53 8.06 5.92
N ALA A 193 14.70 7.70 6.45
CA ALA A 193 15.39 6.48 6.09
C ALA A 193 14.56 5.24 6.44
N SER A 194 13.95 5.22 7.64
CA SER A 194 13.09 4.11 8.07
C SER A 194 11.82 3.99 7.22
N THR A 195 11.25 5.10 6.76
CA THR A 195 10.07 5.12 5.89
C THR A 195 10.37 4.51 4.53
N ILE A 196 11.51 4.85 3.93
CA ILE A 196 11.92 4.27 2.65
C ILE A 196 12.17 2.77 2.77
N ALA A 197 12.85 2.35 3.85
CA ALA A 197 13.12 0.94 4.12
C ALA A 197 11.82 0.13 4.29
N SER A 198 10.75 0.75 4.82
CA SER A 198 9.48 0.08 5.11
C SER A 198 8.49 0.05 3.93
N LEU A 199 8.81 0.65 2.77
CA LEU A 199 7.86 0.80 1.65
C LEU A 199 7.26 -0.53 1.17
N LEU A 200 8.10 -1.54 0.99
CA LEU A 200 7.68 -2.87 0.54
C LEU A 200 6.81 -3.56 1.60
N ASP A 201 7.25 -3.54 2.85
CA ASP A 201 6.56 -4.18 3.96
C ASP A 201 5.19 -3.56 4.22
N VAL A 202 5.06 -2.24 4.06
CA VAL A 202 3.77 -1.54 4.15
C VAL A 202 2.80 -2.01 3.06
N GLN A 203 3.26 -2.16 1.82
CA GLN A 203 2.41 -2.67 0.74
C GLN A 203 2.04 -4.14 0.92
N LEU A 204 3.00 -4.97 1.37
CA LEU A 204 2.76 -6.37 1.76
C LEU A 204 1.68 -6.48 2.84
N ALA A 205 1.84 -5.71 3.91
CA ALA A 205 0.91 -5.69 5.04
C ALA A 205 -0.48 -5.22 4.62
N TRP A 206 -0.55 -4.18 3.79
CA TRP A 206 -1.81 -3.68 3.25
C TRP A 206 -2.53 -4.74 2.40
N ILE A 207 -1.82 -5.44 1.51
CA ILE A 207 -2.39 -6.56 0.71
C ILE A 207 -2.94 -7.65 1.62
N ALA A 208 -2.17 -8.08 2.62
CA ALA A 208 -2.57 -9.14 3.52
C ALA A 208 -3.83 -8.76 4.31
N LEU A 209 -3.86 -7.53 4.81
CA LEU A 209 -5.02 -7.00 5.54
C LEU A 209 -6.25 -6.84 4.64
N PHE A 210 -6.07 -6.29 3.43
CA PHE A 210 -7.12 -6.17 2.43
C PHE A 210 -7.72 -7.55 2.13
N ASN A 211 -6.87 -8.55 1.88
CA ASN A 211 -7.33 -9.90 1.60
C ASN A 211 -8.12 -10.49 2.76
N LYS A 212 -7.67 -10.26 4.01
CA LYS A 212 -8.36 -10.72 5.22
C LYS A 212 -9.76 -10.11 5.39
N ARG A 213 -9.94 -8.82 5.07
CA ARG A 213 -11.14 -8.05 5.46
C ARG A 213 -12.08 -7.67 4.32
N CYS A 214 -11.58 -7.57 3.10
CA CYS A 214 -12.32 -7.01 1.97
C CYS A 214 -12.78 -8.05 0.94
N THR A 215 -12.31 -9.29 1.04
CA THR A 215 -12.50 -10.33 -0.01
C THR A 215 -13.48 -11.42 0.42
N GLY A 216 -13.77 -12.37 -0.48
CA GLY A 216 -14.51 -13.60 -0.15
C GLY A 216 -16.03 -13.54 -0.28
N ARG A 217 -16.58 -12.51 -0.96
CA ARG A 217 -18.00 -12.47 -1.33
C ARG A 217 -18.15 -12.36 -2.85
N GLN A 218 -18.63 -13.42 -3.50
CA GLN A 218 -18.83 -13.51 -4.95
C GLN A 218 -19.86 -12.49 -5.49
N ASN A 219 -20.75 -11.97 -4.64
CA ASN A 219 -21.81 -11.02 -5.01
C ASN A 219 -21.42 -9.54 -4.77
N LYS A 220 -20.18 -9.25 -4.37
CA LYS A 220 -19.73 -7.88 -4.19
C LYS A 220 -19.45 -7.25 -5.54
N ILE A 221 -20.01 -6.07 -5.80
CA ILE A 221 -19.57 -5.28 -6.95
C ILE A 221 -18.08 -4.97 -6.74
N PRO A 222 -17.21 -5.33 -7.70
CA PRO A 222 -15.80 -5.05 -7.57
C PRO A 222 -15.57 -3.54 -7.40
N VAL A 223 -14.62 -3.14 -6.55
CA VAL A 223 -14.33 -1.72 -6.28
C VAL A 223 -13.92 -0.98 -7.56
N TRP A 224 -13.32 -1.69 -8.51
CA TRP A 224 -12.94 -1.17 -9.82
C TRP A 224 -14.07 -1.19 -10.87
N ALA A 225 -15.23 -1.76 -10.55
CA ALA A 225 -16.43 -1.73 -11.40
C ALA A 225 -17.34 -0.54 -11.09
N PHE A 226 -16.98 0.30 -10.11
CA PHE A 226 -17.66 1.57 -9.87
C PHE A 226 -17.30 2.55 -11.00
N GLU A 227 -18.19 2.69 -11.97
CA GLU A 227 -18.17 3.85 -12.86
C GLU A 227 -18.48 5.11 -12.02
N PRO A 228 -17.63 6.15 -12.06
CA PRO A 228 -17.99 7.41 -11.45
C PRO A 228 -19.28 7.90 -12.12
N LYS A 229 -20.33 8.13 -11.32
CA LYS A 229 -21.55 8.76 -11.82
C LYS A 229 -21.18 10.12 -12.44
N PRO A 230 -21.76 10.46 -13.61
CA PRO A 230 -21.52 11.72 -14.29
C PRO A 230 -21.90 12.94 -13.45
#